data_AF-A0A3R7VPQ5-F1
#
_entry.id   AF-A0A3R7VPQ5-F1
#
_cell.length_a   1.000
_cell.length_b   1.000
_cell.length_c   1.000
_cell.angle_alpha   90.00
_cell.angle_beta   90.00
_cell.angle_gamma   90.00
#
_symmetry.space_group_name_H-M   'P 1'
#
loop_
_entity.id
_entity.type
_entity.pdbx_description
1 polymer ?
#
loop_
_entity_poly.entity_id
_entity_poly.type
_entity_poly.pdbx_seq_one_letter_code
_entity_poly.pdbx_strand_id
1 'polypeptide(L)'
;MQQLEDLLSPLHDGVWEVVVRKNEVQTPLSEHWVRSRLNIPSPGTIASYRHGQYHLHETATEFRVHLDRYDPREHPILHLADDAPLVLMVIDTFAALISDSRKTLPSYTATELSEQAKTWRLIVLTGIVMLLLGTWIITEPVITFGSLLALLVPAGFFLLSIPFFKNAIHLRPFGIQSAGRLVLGFGIVLLGINALFAEVLELQSFVLLVLAAWTLASAWFSLGRTLHGPKAVPEGFWLRLVVGILSAMLAFLILFLPEAAIELLMLILGAVVLAIGLSLLVEGIGLWMRMQRRRPSEV
;
A
#
# COMPACT_ATOMS: atom_id res chain seq x y z
N MET A 1 -5.30 -36.77 14.95
CA MET A 1 -4.80 -36.30 13.64
C MET A 1 -4.40 -34.86 13.84
N GLN A 2 -3.23 -34.47 13.35
CA GLN A 2 -2.67 -33.14 13.61
C GLN A 2 -3.35 -32.09 12.72
N GLN A 3 -4.05 -31.15 13.35
CA GLN A 3 -4.66 -30.00 12.68
C GLN A 3 -3.64 -28.87 12.56
N LEU A 4 -3.91 -27.90 11.69
CA LEU A 4 -3.02 -26.75 11.51
C LEU A 4 -2.94 -25.93 12.81
N GLU A 5 -4.06 -25.75 13.48
CA GLU A 5 -4.23 -24.99 14.71
C GLU A 5 -3.32 -25.50 15.84
N ASP A 6 -3.11 -26.82 15.90
CA ASP A 6 -2.25 -27.47 16.90
C ASP A 6 -0.78 -27.05 16.75
N LEU A 7 -0.39 -26.56 15.57
CA LEU A 7 0.97 -26.16 15.23
C LEU A 7 1.21 -24.64 15.39
N LEU A 8 0.19 -23.88 15.77
CA LEU A 8 0.24 -22.42 15.83
C LEU A 8 0.59 -21.85 17.21
N SER A 9 0.84 -22.70 18.21
CA SER A 9 1.22 -22.25 19.56
C SER A 9 2.41 -21.26 19.57
N PRO A 10 3.45 -21.38 18.71
CA PRO A 10 4.57 -20.44 18.75
C PRO A 10 4.17 -18.99 18.44
N LEU A 11 3.07 -18.77 17.72
CA LEU A 11 2.57 -17.41 17.45
C LEU A 11 2.20 -16.66 18.74
N HIS A 12 1.71 -17.39 19.75
CA HIS A 12 1.38 -16.82 21.05
C HIS A 12 2.60 -16.60 21.95
N ASP A 13 3.73 -17.21 21.60
CA ASP A 13 5.01 -17.05 22.28
C ASP A 13 5.86 -15.91 21.67
N GLY A 14 5.27 -15.12 20.75
CA GLY A 14 5.91 -13.98 20.11
C GLY A 14 6.66 -14.30 18.82
N VAL A 15 6.47 -15.50 18.25
CA VAL A 15 6.90 -15.79 16.88
C VAL A 15 6.00 -15.03 15.90
N TRP A 16 6.59 -14.27 14.99
CA TRP A 16 5.84 -13.44 14.04
C TRP A 16 5.06 -14.27 13.00
N GLU A 17 5.71 -15.27 12.42
CA GLU A 17 5.13 -16.14 11.40
C GLU A 17 5.57 -17.58 11.66
N VAL A 18 4.62 -18.51 11.60
CA VAL A 18 4.87 -19.95 11.65
C VAL A 18 4.67 -20.53 10.26
N VAL A 19 5.68 -21.22 9.76
CA VAL A 19 5.64 -21.92 8.47
C VAL A 19 5.45 -23.41 8.72
N VAL A 20 4.31 -23.93 8.30
CA VAL A 20 3.93 -25.34 8.44
C VAL A 20 3.90 -25.99 7.07
N ARG A 21 4.58 -27.13 6.89
CA ARG A 21 4.54 -27.82 5.60
C ARG A 21 3.21 -28.54 5.42
N LYS A 22 2.67 -28.59 4.20
CA LYS A 22 1.37 -29.24 3.96
C LYS A 22 1.33 -30.72 4.36
N ASN A 23 2.47 -31.42 4.31
CA ASN A 23 2.59 -32.81 4.72
C ASN A 23 2.56 -33.01 6.25
N GLU A 24 2.74 -31.95 7.04
CA GLU A 24 2.66 -31.98 8.50
C GLU A 24 1.20 -31.84 8.98
N VAL A 25 0.32 -31.27 8.15
CA VAL A 25 -1.12 -31.15 8.42
C VAL A 25 -1.83 -32.39 7.88
N GLN A 26 -2.41 -33.19 8.79
CA GLN A 26 -3.00 -34.49 8.44
C GLN A 26 -4.51 -34.39 8.13
N THR A 27 -5.11 -33.23 8.33
CA THR A 27 -6.53 -32.96 8.09
C THR A 27 -6.72 -31.77 7.16
N PRO A 28 -7.85 -31.68 6.44
CA PRO A 28 -8.25 -30.44 5.78
C PRO A 28 -8.31 -29.27 6.77
N LEU A 29 -8.22 -28.05 6.26
CA LEU A 29 -8.47 -26.84 7.04
C LEU A 29 -9.87 -26.91 7.67
N SER A 30 -9.98 -26.51 8.93
CA SER A 30 -11.27 -26.46 9.62
C SER A 30 -12.23 -25.47 8.95
N GLU A 31 -13.54 -25.66 9.16
CA GLU A 31 -14.59 -24.78 8.61
C GLU A 31 -14.48 -23.33 9.12
N HIS A 32 -13.73 -23.11 10.20
CA HIS A 32 -13.49 -21.79 10.77
C HIS A 32 -12.55 -20.93 9.91
N TRP A 33 -11.76 -21.55 9.02
CA TRP A 33 -10.92 -20.83 8.06
C TRP A 33 -11.76 -20.32 6.89
N VAL A 34 -12.05 -19.03 6.92
CA VAL A 34 -12.79 -18.39 5.83
C VAL A 34 -11.81 -17.83 4.80
N ARG A 35 -11.97 -18.25 3.55
CA ARG A 35 -11.15 -17.73 2.44
C ARG A 35 -11.34 -16.22 2.27
N SER A 36 -10.24 -15.49 2.25
CA SER A 36 -10.20 -14.05 2.00
C SER A 36 -10.54 -13.75 0.53
N ARG A 37 -11.41 -12.74 0.31
CA ARG A 37 -11.80 -12.29 -1.04
C ARG A 37 -10.67 -11.53 -1.77
N LEU A 38 -9.80 -10.89 -0.99
CA LEU A 38 -8.59 -10.22 -1.45
C LEU A 38 -7.39 -11.06 -1.01
N ASN A 39 -6.60 -11.50 -1.97
CA ASN A 39 -5.32 -12.16 -1.71
C ASN A 39 -4.28 -11.04 -1.59
N ILE A 40 -3.81 -10.74 -0.38
CA ILE A 40 -2.72 -9.78 -0.21
C ILE A 40 -1.44 -10.48 -0.69
N PRO A 41 -0.68 -9.92 -1.65
CA PRO A 41 0.34 -10.65 -2.39
C PRO A 41 1.58 -10.87 -1.53
N SER A 42 1.65 -11.99 -0.82
CA SER A 42 2.92 -12.60 -0.42
C SER A 42 3.44 -13.49 -1.58
N PRO A 43 4.75 -13.50 -1.88
CA PRO A 43 5.28 -14.24 -3.02
C PRO A 43 4.90 -15.73 -2.96
N GLY A 44 4.29 -16.25 -4.03
CA GLY A 44 3.91 -17.66 -4.12
C GLY A 44 2.59 -18.05 -3.43
N THR A 45 1.83 -17.08 -2.90
CA THR A 45 0.54 -17.31 -2.25
C THR A 45 -0.58 -17.60 -3.27
N ILE A 46 -1.20 -18.77 -3.14
CA ILE A 46 -2.28 -19.28 -3.99
C ILE A 46 -3.65 -18.89 -3.41
N ALA A 47 -3.76 -18.89 -2.08
CA ALA A 47 -4.96 -18.47 -1.37
C ALA A 47 -4.62 -17.92 0.01
N SER A 48 -5.47 -17.02 0.51
CA SER A 48 -5.41 -16.53 1.88
C SER A 48 -6.69 -16.90 2.62
N TYR A 49 -6.56 -17.22 3.91
CA TYR A 49 -7.67 -17.57 4.79
C TYR A 49 -7.56 -16.82 6.11
N ARG A 50 -8.69 -16.62 6.77
CA ARG A 50 -8.78 -15.94 8.07
C ARG A 50 -9.58 -16.77 9.05
N HIS A 51 -9.06 -16.85 10.27
CA HIS A 51 -9.73 -17.45 11.41
C HIS A 51 -9.47 -16.56 12.65
N GLY A 52 -10.41 -15.65 12.92
CA GLY A 52 -10.21 -14.61 13.94
C GLY A 52 -8.99 -13.74 13.61
N GLN A 53 -8.07 -13.66 14.57
CA GLN A 53 -6.77 -12.98 14.44
C GLN A 53 -5.77 -13.75 13.56
N TYR A 54 -5.97 -15.03 13.26
CA TYR A 54 -5.05 -15.75 12.41
C TYR A 54 -5.25 -15.40 10.95
N HIS A 55 -4.15 -15.15 10.27
CA HIS A 55 -4.11 -14.95 8.84
C HIS A 55 -3.14 -15.96 8.22
N LEU A 56 -3.71 -16.79 7.36
CA LEU A 56 -3.04 -17.89 6.69
C LEU A 56 -2.81 -17.55 5.23
N HIS A 57 -1.58 -17.68 4.77
CA HIS A 57 -1.19 -17.70 3.37
C HIS A 57 -0.86 -19.14 2.95
N GLU A 58 -1.65 -19.67 2.04
CA GLU A 58 -1.42 -20.98 1.43
C GLU A 58 -0.54 -20.82 0.18
N THR A 59 0.59 -21.52 0.16
CA THR A 59 1.46 -21.65 -1.01
C THR A 59 1.32 -23.05 -1.63
N ALA A 60 2.14 -23.38 -2.62
CA ALA A 60 2.16 -24.73 -3.20
C ALA A 60 2.54 -25.82 -2.16
N THR A 61 3.51 -25.53 -1.29
CA THR A 61 4.16 -26.54 -0.43
C THR A 61 3.90 -26.35 1.07
N GLU A 62 3.51 -25.14 1.48
CA GLU A 62 3.45 -24.75 2.89
C GLU A 62 2.29 -23.79 3.18
N PHE A 63 1.90 -23.78 4.44
CA PHE A 63 1.01 -22.83 5.09
C PHE A 63 1.87 -21.86 5.90
N ARG A 64 1.75 -20.57 5.63
CA ARG A 64 2.40 -19.51 6.41
C ARG A 64 1.34 -18.79 7.21
N VAL A 65 1.42 -18.84 8.53
CA VAL A 65 0.42 -18.25 9.41
C VAL A 65 1.07 -17.18 10.26
N HIS A 66 0.48 -15.99 10.29
CA HIS A 66 0.78 -14.96 11.28
C HIS A 66 -0.47 -14.58 12.07
N LEU A 67 -0.26 -13.89 13.18
CA LEU A 67 -1.31 -13.43 14.07
C LEU A 67 -1.47 -11.91 13.93
N ASP A 68 -2.62 -11.48 13.43
CA ASP A 68 -3.04 -10.08 13.45
C ASP A 68 -3.43 -9.70 14.87
N ARG A 69 -3.02 -8.54 15.35
CA ARG A 69 -3.36 -8.11 16.72
C ARG A 69 -4.85 -7.79 16.89
N TYR A 70 -5.49 -7.29 15.84
CA TYR A 70 -6.89 -6.96 15.84
C TYR A 70 -7.57 -7.78 14.75
N ASP A 71 -8.64 -8.49 15.09
CA ASP A 71 -9.45 -9.14 14.07
C ASP A 71 -10.02 -8.02 13.15
N PRO A 72 -9.70 -8.02 11.84
CA PRO A 72 -10.17 -6.98 10.92
C PRO A 72 -11.69 -6.96 10.78
N ARG A 73 -12.39 -8.03 11.17
CA ARG A 73 -13.86 -8.09 11.16
C ARG A 73 -14.46 -7.32 12.34
N GLU A 74 -13.85 -7.42 13.50
CA GLU A 74 -14.34 -6.77 14.71
C GLU A 74 -13.80 -5.35 14.84
N HIS A 75 -12.54 -5.15 14.42
CA HIS A 75 -11.77 -3.94 14.67
C HIS A 75 -11.01 -3.47 13.41
N PRO A 76 -11.72 -3.18 12.29
CA PRO A 76 -11.09 -2.86 11.00
C PRO A 76 -10.21 -1.61 11.02
N ILE A 77 -10.65 -0.56 11.72
CA ILE A 77 -9.91 0.71 11.80
C ILE A 77 -8.62 0.54 12.63
N LEU A 78 -8.72 -0.19 13.74
CA LEU A 78 -7.58 -0.45 14.62
C LEU A 78 -6.52 -1.30 13.92
N HIS A 79 -6.95 -2.33 13.18
CA HIS A 79 -6.06 -3.12 12.33
C HIS A 79 -5.33 -2.25 11.30
N LEU A 80 -6.06 -1.39 10.58
CA LEU A 80 -5.45 -0.55 9.55
C LEU A 80 -4.47 0.49 10.12
N ALA A 81 -4.84 1.17 11.22
CA ALA A 81 -3.99 2.20 11.84
C ALA A 81 -2.66 1.64 12.36
N ASP A 82 -2.67 0.36 12.71
CA ASP A 82 -1.55 -0.38 13.27
C ASP A 82 -0.61 -0.96 12.21
N ASP A 83 -1.17 -1.45 11.11
CA ASP A 83 -0.43 -2.07 10.00
C ASP A 83 0.11 -1.04 9.00
N ALA A 84 -0.56 0.11 8.90
CA ALA A 84 -0.28 1.12 7.89
C ALA A 84 0.17 2.50 8.45
N PRO A 85 1.15 2.60 9.37
CA PRO A 85 1.78 3.87 9.69
C PRO A 85 2.38 4.50 8.44
N LEU A 86 2.06 5.77 8.16
CA LEU A 86 2.58 6.48 6.99
C LEU A 86 4.12 6.46 6.93
N VAL A 87 4.77 6.60 8.09
CA VAL A 87 6.24 6.54 8.20
C VAL A 87 6.77 5.18 7.73
N LEU A 88 6.12 4.07 8.09
CA LEU A 88 6.51 2.74 7.62
C LEU A 88 6.31 2.62 6.11
N MET A 89 5.19 3.10 5.56
CA MET A 89 4.97 3.07 4.11
C MET A 89 6.06 3.80 3.32
N VAL A 90 6.53 4.96 3.82
CA VAL A 90 7.62 5.70 3.19
C VAL A 90 8.92 4.88 3.24
N ILE A 91 9.27 4.33 4.41
CA ILE A 91 10.47 3.49 4.59
C ILE A 91 10.43 2.27 3.67
N ASP A 92 9.31 1.56 3.64
CA ASP A 92 9.12 0.35 2.84
C ASP A 92 9.18 0.65 1.35
N THR A 93 8.64 1.80 0.92
CA THR A 93 8.73 2.25 -0.48
C THR A 93 10.19 2.46 -0.89
N PHE A 94 10.99 3.17 -0.10
CA PHE A 94 12.41 3.33 -0.38
C PHE A 94 13.17 2.01 -0.35
N ALA A 95 12.89 1.15 0.62
CA ALA A 95 13.51 -0.18 0.72
C ALA A 95 13.19 -1.06 -0.49
N ALA A 96 11.95 -1.04 -0.96
CA ALA A 96 11.51 -1.76 -2.16
C ALA A 96 12.22 -1.25 -3.41
N LEU A 97 12.33 0.07 -3.60
CA LEU A 97 13.06 0.66 -4.72
C LEU A 97 14.54 0.25 -4.74
N ILE A 98 15.19 0.26 -3.56
CA ILE A 98 16.58 -0.18 -3.43
C ILE A 98 16.72 -1.67 -3.74
N SER A 99 15.82 -2.52 -3.22
CA SER A 99 15.83 -3.96 -3.45
C SER A 99 15.66 -4.30 -4.94
N ASP A 100 14.70 -3.64 -5.60
CA ASP A 100 14.38 -3.92 -7.00
C ASP A 100 15.53 -3.50 -7.93
N SER A 101 16.21 -2.40 -7.62
CA SER A 101 17.41 -1.97 -8.35
C SER A 101 18.57 -2.98 -8.33
N ARG A 102 18.56 -3.92 -7.37
CA ARG A 102 19.61 -4.93 -7.17
C ARG A 102 19.30 -6.29 -7.81
N LYS A 103 18.11 -6.51 -8.36
CA LYS A 103 17.73 -7.82 -8.92
C LYS A 103 18.41 -8.05 -10.28
N THR A 104 18.99 -9.24 -10.45
CA THR A 104 19.53 -9.73 -11.71
C THR A 104 18.41 -10.24 -12.61
N LEU A 105 18.27 -9.65 -13.80
CA LEU A 105 17.19 -9.95 -14.75
C LEU A 105 17.41 -11.29 -15.51
N PRO A 106 16.35 -12.05 -15.85
CA PRO A 106 16.43 -13.33 -16.56
C PRO A 106 17.00 -13.25 -17.99
N SER A 107 17.39 -14.42 -18.53
CA SER A 107 17.88 -14.59 -19.91
C SER A 107 16.71 -14.83 -20.88
N TYR A 108 16.69 -14.10 -21.98
CA TYR A 108 15.59 -14.06 -22.96
C TYR A 108 16.06 -14.44 -24.38
N THR A 109 15.14 -14.88 -25.24
CA THR A 109 15.23 -15.34 -26.65
C THR A 109 15.05 -14.23 -27.72
N ALA A 110 15.11 -14.58 -29.02
CA ALA A 110 15.24 -13.63 -30.14
C ALA A 110 13.94 -12.94 -30.60
N THR A 111 12.77 -13.56 -30.42
CA THR A 111 11.44 -12.96 -30.70
C THR A 111 11.14 -11.75 -29.81
N GLU A 112 11.90 -11.57 -28.73
CA GLU A 112 11.76 -10.47 -27.79
C GLU A 112 12.44 -9.16 -28.26
N LEU A 113 13.25 -9.16 -29.33
CA LEU A 113 14.07 -8.00 -29.73
C LEU A 113 13.26 -6.80 -30.29
N SER A 114 12.18 -7.02 -31.03
CA SER A 114 11.34 -5.93 -31.57
C SER A 114 10.46 -5.31 -30.49
N GLU A 115 9.99 -6.12 -29.55
CA GLU A 115 9.30 -5.66 -28.34
C GLU A 115 10.27 -4.93 -27.39
N GLN A 116 11.51 -5.39 -27.26
CA GLN A 116 12.55 -4.72 -26.46
C GLN A 116 12.82 -3.28 -26.89
N ALA A 117 12.79 -2.96 -28.19
CA ALA A 117 13.00 -1.58 -28.65
C ALA A 117 11.85 -0.65 -28.21
N LYS A 118 10.60 -1.12 -28.26
CA LYS A 118 9.42 -0.37 -27.80
C LYS A 118 9.44 -0.24 -26.27
N THR A 119 9.72 -1.35 -25.57
CA THR A 119 9.86 -1.38 -24.11
C THR A 119 10.96 -0.43 -23.65
N TRP A 120 12.12 -0.43 -24.31
CA TRP A 120 13.20 0.51 -24.02
C TRP A 120 12.75 1.97 -24.13
N ARG A 121 12.10 2.33 -25.25
CA ARG A 121 11.58 3.70 -25.45
C ARG A 121 10.59 4.08 -24.36
N LEU A 122 9.67 3.17 -24.01
CA LEU A 122 8.66 3.41 -22.99
C LEU A 122 9.30 3.58 -21.61
N ILE A 123 10.24 2.72 -21.22
CA ILE A 123 10.95 2.80 -19.93
C ILE A 123 11.72 4.10 -19.84
N VAL A 124 12.52 4.45 -20.86
CA VAL A 124 13.32 5.68 -20.85
C VAL A 124 12.44 6.92 -20.86
N LEU A 125 11.40 6.97 -21.69
CA LEU A 125 10.47 8.09 -21.74
C LEU A 125 9.73 8.26 -20.41
N THR A 126 9.24 7.18 -19.83
CA THR A 126 8.59 7.19 -18.51
C THR A 126 9.57 7.66 -17.44
N GLY A 127 10.82 7.19 -17.47
CA GLY A 127 11.89 7.63 -16.58
C GLY A 127 12.13 9.14 -16.66
N ILE A 128 12.26 9.70 -17.87
CA ILE A 128 12.41 11.15 -18.08
C ILE A 128 11.19 11.92 -17.54
N VAL A 129 9.97 11.47 -17.85
CA VAL A 129 8.74 12.11 -17.37
C VAL A 129 8.68 12.10 -15.84
N MET A 130 9.04 10.98 -15.20
CA MET A 130 9.11 10.90 -13.75
C MET A 130 10.16 11.84 -13.17
N LEU A 131 11.33 11.98 -13.79
CA LEU A 131 12.34 12.95 -13.33
C LEU A 131 11.84 14.40 -13.39
N LEU A 132 11.18 14.77 -14.50
CA LEU A 132 10.61 16.10 -14.66
C LEU A 132 9.49 16.35 -13.64
N LEU A 133 8.60 15.36 -13.45
CA LEU A 133 7.52 15.44 -12.48
C LEU A 133 8.05 15.53 -11.04
N GLY A 134 9.02 14.71 -10.66
CA GLY A 134 9.64 14.74 -9.33
C GLY A 134 10.36 16.07 -9.07
N THR A 135 11.04 16.62 -10.08
CA THR A 135 11.65 17.95 -9.99
C THR A 135 10.59 19.03 -9.77
N TRP A 136 9.50 19.01 -10.55
CA TRP A 136 8.38 19.95 -10.39
C TRP A 136 7.77 19.88 -8.99
N ILE A 137 7.53 18.67 -8.47
CA ILE A 137 6.99 18.45 -7.13
C ILE A 137 7.90 19.10 -6.07
N ILE A 138 9.22 18.96 -6.21
CA ILE A 138 10.19 19.51 -5.25
C ILE A 138 10.27 21.03 -5.34
N THR A 139 10.17 21.61 -6.54
CA THR A 139 10.27 23.07 -6.73
C THR A 139 8.98 23.79 -6.37
N GLU A 140 7.82 23.18 -6.57
CA GLU A 140 6.50 23.78 -6.36
C GLU A 140 5.60 22.91 -5.45
N PRO A 141 6.02 22.59 -4.21
CA PRO A 141 5.37 21.59 -3.38
C PRO A 141 3.94 21.97 -2.98
N VAL A 142 3.74 23.20 -2.48
CA VAL A 142 2.42 23.67 -2.00
C VAL A 142 1.41 23.77 -3.14
N ILE A 143 1.83 24.34 -4.27
CA ILE A 143 0.99 24.46 -5.47
C ILE A 143 0.62 23.08 -6.00
N THR A 144 1.59 22.16 -6.06
CA THR A 144 1.35 20.80 -6.52
C THR A 144 0.40 20.06 -5.59
N PHE A 145 0.58 20.17 -4.26
CA PHE A 145 -0.34 19.57 -3.29
C PHE A 145 -1.77 20.09 -3.45
N GLY A 146 -1.94 21.42 -3.52
CA GLY A 146 -3.25 22.04 -3.72
C GLY A 146 -3.93 21.58 -5.01
N SER A 147 -3.17 21.52 -6.11
CA SER A 147 -3.67 21.05 -7.41
C SER A 147 -4.07 19.57 -7.40
N LEU A 148 -3.28 18.73 -6.71
CA LEU A 148 -3.61 17.33 -6.52
C LEU A 148 -4.89 17.16 -5.70
N LEU A 149 -5.08 17.92 -4.62
CA LEU A 149 -6.29 17.81 -3.81
C LEU A 149 -7.54 18.25 -4.57
N ALA A 150 -7.45 19.36 -5.31
CA ALA A 150 -8.55 19.85 -6.13
C ALA A 150 -9.01 18.83 -7.19
N LEU A 151 -8.11 17.96 -7.64
CA LEU A 151 -8.44 16.87 -8.56
C LEU A 151 -8.88 15.58 -7.84
N LEU A 152 -8.09 15.13 -6.87
CA LEU A 152 -8.21 13.81 -6.26
C LEU A 152 -9.35 13.72 -5.25
N VAL A 153 -9.64 14.78 -4.50
CA VAL A 153 -10.72 14.74 -3.50
C VAL A 153 -12.09 14.58 -4.17
N PRO A 154 -12.46 15.39 -5.19
CA PRO A 154 -13.71 15.19 -5.93
C PRO A 154 -13.77 13.82 -6.63
N ALA A 155 -12.69 13.43 -7.30
CA ALA A 155 -12.59 12.12 -7.95
C ALA A 155 -12.79 10.97 -6.94
N GLY A 156 -12.21 11.10 -5.75
CA GLY A 156 -12.36 10.16 -4.65
C GLY A 156 -13.81 10.00 -4.24
N PHE A 157 -14.55 11.09 -4.04
CA PHE A 157 -15.99 11.03 -3.74
C PHE A 157 -16.78 10.35 -4.87
N PHE A 158 -16.53 10.68 -6.14
CA PHE A 158 -17.21 10.01 -7.25
C PHE A 158 -16.92 8.50 -7.29
N LEU A 159 -15.67 8.09 -7.10
CA LEU A 159 -15.29 6.67 -7.04
C LEU A 159 -15.94 5.96 -5.84
N LEU A 160 -15.97 6.61 -4.67
CA LEU A 160 -16.62 6.07 -3.47
C LEU A 160 -18.12 5.89 -3.63
N SER A 161 -18.78 6.67 -4.50
CA SER A 161 -20.22 6.54 -4.76
C SER A 161 -20.61 5.29 -5.58
N ILE A 162 -19.70 4.80 -6.44
CA ILE A 162 -19.94 3.66 -7.35
C ILE A 162 -20.47 2.41 -6.64
N PRO A 163 -19.86 1.90 -5.55
CA PRO A 163 -20.37 0.71 -4.87
C PRO A 163 -21.76 0.91 -4.27
N PHE A 164 -22.14 2.14 -3.88
CA PHE A 164 -23.47 2.43 -3.36
C PHE A 164 -24.52 2.29 -4.47
N PHE A 165 -24.29 2.86 -5.65
CA PHE A 165 -25.20 2.70 -6.78
C PHE A 165 -25.27 1.25 -7.27
N LYS A 166 -24.11 0.58 -7.40
CA LYS A 166 -24.04 -0.82 -7.83
C LYS A 166 -24.84 -1.74 -6.92
N ASN A 167 -24.83 -1.48 -5.62
CA ASN A 167 -25.54 -2.28 -4.62
C ASN A 167 -26.94 -1.75 -4.29
N ALA A 168 -27.38 -0.66 -4.93
CA ALA A 168 -28.70 -0.08 -4.77
C ALA A 168 -29.62 -0.36 -5.97
N ILE A 169 -29.05 -0.55 -7.17
CA ILE A 169 -29.80 -0.70 -8.42
C ILE A 169 -29.50 -2.07 -9.02
N HIS A 170 -30.56 -2.84 -9.28
CA HIS A 170 -30.49 -3.98 -10.18
C HIS A 170 -30.74 -3.48 -11.60
N LEU A 171 -29.87 -3.81 -12.55
CA LEU A 171 -30.01 -3.32 -13.93
C LEU A 171 -30.99 -4.17 -14.75
N ARG A 172 -31.15 -5.47 -14.46
CA ARG A 172 -31.98 -6.39 -15.25
C ARG A 172 -32.60 -7.53 -14.43
N PRO A 173 -33.93 -7.52 -14.17
CA PRO A 173 -34.86 -6.41 -14.46
C PRO A 173 -34.48 -5.16 -13.65
N PHE A 174 -34.78 -3.98 -14.19
CA PHE A 174 -34.51 -2.72 -13.51
C PHE A 174 -35.31 -2.66 -12.20
N GLY A 175 -34.62 -2.42 -11.08
CA GLY A 175 -35.27 -2.33 -9.78
C GLY A 175 -34.37 -1.71 -8.72
N ILE A 176 -34.97 -0.94 -7.80
CA ILE A 176 -34.25 -0.38 -6.65
C ILE A 176 -34.25 -1.44 -5.55
N GLN A 177 -33.07 -1.98 -5.24
CA GLN A 177 -32.87 -2.94 -4.16
C GLN A 177 -32.76 -2.26 -2.79
N SER A 178 -32.20 -1.05 -2.74
CA SER A 178 -32.01 -0.32 -1.48
C SER A 178 -32.06 1.19 -1.71
N ALA A 179 -33.18 1.81 -1.34
CA ALA A 179 -33.34 3.26 -1.38
C ALA A 179 -32.32 3.97 -0.47
N GLY A 180 -32.00 3.41 0.70
CA GLY A 180 -30.99 3.97 1.60
C GLY A 180 -29.61 4.07 0.97
N ARG A 181 -29.15 3.00 0.30
CA ARG A 181 -27.87 3.02 -0.43
C ARG A 181 -27.88 3.99 -1.61
N LEU A 182 -29.02 4.12 -2.29
CA LEU A 182 -29.20 5.07 -3.38
C LEU A 182 -29.07 6.51 -2.87
N VAL A 183 -29.72 6.85 -1.75
CA VAL A 183 -29.62 8.18 -1.10
C VAL A 183 -28.18 8.45 -0.66
N LEU A 184 -27.50 7.47 -0.04
CA LEU A 184 -26.09 7.63 0.34
C LEU A 184 -25.20 7.85 -0.88
N GLY A 185 -25.42 7.10 -1.97
CA GLY A 185 -24.69 7.29 -3.22
C GLY A 185 -24.83 8.70 -3.78
N PHE A 186 -26.07 9.22 -3.83
CA PHE A 186 -26.32 10.60 -4.24
C PHE A 186 -25.72 11.63 -3.26
N GLY A 187 -25.79 11.39 -1.96
CA GLY A 187 -25.16 12.25 -0.95
C GLY A 187 -23.65 12.35 -1.15
N ILE A 188 -22.97 11.23 -1.44
CA ILE A 188 -21.54 11.20 -1.74
C ILE A 188 -21.22 11.95 -3.04
N VAL A 189 -22.06 11.79 -4.08
CA VAL A 189 -21.90 12.57 -5.34
C VAL A 189 -22.03 14.07 -5.07
N LEU A 190 -22.99 14.49 -4.24
CA LEU A 190 -23.15 15.89 -3.86
C LEU A 190 -21.93 16.42 -3.09
N LEU A 191 -21.31 15.61 -2.22
CA LEU A 191 -20.03 15.96 -1.59
C LEU A 191 -18.92 16.12 -2.63
N GLY A 192 -18.85 15.23 -3.63
CA GLY A 192 -17.90 15.34 -4.75
C GLY A 192 -18.09 16.61 -5.57
N ILE A 193 -19.35 16.97 -5.87
CA ILE A 193 -19.68 18.23 -6.55
C ILE A 193 -19.30 19.42 -5.68
N ASN A 194 -19.64 19.42 -4.40
CA ASN A 194 -19.27 20.49 -3.48
C ASN A 194 -17.74 20.66 -3.39
N ALA A 195 -16.99 19.55 -3.36
CA ALA A 195 -15.54 19.57 -3.36
C ALA A 195 -14.92 20.18 -4.63
N LEU A 196 -15.60 20.15 -5.78
CA LEU A 196 -15.12 20.84 -7.00
C LEU A 196 -15.16 22.37 -6.87
N PHE A 197 -16.01 22.88 -5.99
CA PHE A 197 -16.19 24.32 -5.75
C PHE A 197 -15.56 24.78 -4.42
N ALA A 198 -15.01 23.86 -3.63
CA ALA A 198 -14.37 24.16 -2.36
C ALA A 198 -13.06 24.93 -2.59
N GLU A 199 -12.73 25.81 -1.65
CA GLU A 199 -11.43 26.48 -1.70
C GLU A 199 -10.31 25.46 -1.43
N VAL A 200 -9.17 25.65 -2.08
CA VAL A 200 -8.02 24.75 -1.92
C VAL A 200 -7.61 24.66 -0.45
N LEU A 201 -7.70 25.77 0.30
CA LEU A 201 -7.38 25.80 1.73
C LEU A 201 -8.32 24.94 2.58
N GLU A 202 -9.61 24.88 2.24
CA GLU A 202 -10.59 24.03 2.93
C GLU A 202 -10.28 22.54 2.69
N LEU A 203 -9.99 22.18 1.43
CA LEU A 203 -9.61 20.82 1.07
C LEU A 203 -8.30 20.40 1.75
N GLN A 204 -7.30 21.30 1.77
CA GLN A 204 -6.03 21.08 2.47
C GLN A 204 -6.26 20.85 3.96
N SER A 205 -7.04 21.71 4.62
CA SER A 205 -7.33 21.61 6.05
C SER A 205 -8.04 20.30 6.39
N PHE A 206 -9.02 19.90 5.58
CA PHE A 206 -9.75 18.65 5.75
C PHE A 206 -8.82 17.43 5.64
N VAL A 207 -8.00 17.37 4.57
CA VAL A 207 -7.08 16.24 4.36
C VAL A 207 -5.99 16.19 5.43
N LEU A 208 -5.42 17.34 5.80
CA LEU A 208 -4.43 17.41 6.86
C LEU A 208 -5.00 17.00 8.22
N LEU A 209 -6.25 17.35 8.53
CA LEU A 209 -6.90 16.91 9.76
C LEU A 209 -7.05 15.38 9.80
N VAL A 210 -7.51 14.77 8.70
CA VAL A 210 -7.60 13.31 8.58
C VAL A 210 -6.22 12.67 8.73
N LEU A 211 -5.21 13.24 8.09
CA LEU A 211 -3.83 12.76 8.17
C LEU A 211 -3.24 12.90 9.58
N ALA A 212 -3.53 14.00 10.27
CA ALA A 212 -3.12 14.24 11.66
C ALA A 212 -3.76 13.19 12.60
N ALA A 213 -5.06 12.95 12.45
CA ALA A 213 -5.75 11.92 13.22
C ALA A 213 -5.14 10.52 12.97
N TRP A 214 -4.83 10.21 11.71
CA TRP A 214 -4.18 8.95 11.33
C TRP A 214 -2.80 8.79 11.98
N THR A 215 -1.95 9.80 11.81
CA THR A 215 -0.57 9.79 12.34
C THR A 215 -0.52 9.79 13.87
N LEU A 216 -1.46 10.47 14.54
CA LEU A 216 -1.64 10.36 15.99
C LEU A 216 -2.06 8.95 16.42
N ALA A 217 -2.99 8.33 15.70
CA ALA A 217 -3.40 6.96 16.00
C ALA A 217 -2.21 5.99 15.85
N SER A 218 -1.46 6.07 14.75
CA SER A 218 -0.26 5.24 14.54
C SER A 218 0.81 5.49 15.60
N ALA A 219 1.00 6.74 16.04
CA ALA A 219 1.90 7.08 17.12
C ALA A 219 1.46 6.44 18.45
N TRP A 220 0.18 6.60 18.81
CA TRP A 220 -0.41 6.05 20.01
C TRP A 220 -0.23 4.52 20.09
N PHE A 221 -0.54 3.80 19.01
CA PHE A 221 -0.36 2.35 18.98
C PHE A 221 1.11 1.94 19.04
N SER A 222 1.96 2.57 18.24
CA SER A 222 3.38 2.18 18.17
C SER A 222 4.11 2.47 19.48
N LEU A 223 3.85 3.61 20.13
CA LEU A 223 4.41 3.95 21.44
C LEU A 223 3.77 3.14 22.56
N GLY A 224 2.45 2.94 22.52
CA GLY A 224 1.75 2.10 23.49
C GLY A 224 2.33 0.68 23.56
N ARG A 225 2.75 0.13 22.42
CA ARG A 225 3.43 -1.19 22.36
C ARG A 225 4.80 -1.19 23.03
N THR A 226 5.61 -0.17 22.78
CA THR A 226 6.97 -0.12 23.32
C THR A 226 6.97 0.07 24.83
N LEU A 227 5.92 0.64 25.41
CA LEU A 227 5.73 0.67 26.87
C LEU A 227 5.62 -0.72 27.51
N HIS A 228 5.17 -1.74 26.76
CA HIS A 228 5.06 -3.12 27.25
C HIS A 228 6.37 -3.92 27.10
N GLY A 229 7.44 -3.27 26.64
CA GLY A 229 8.79 -3.83 26.53
C GLY A 229 9.05 -4.65 25.26
N PRO A 230 10.29 -5.13 25.06
CA PRO A 230 10.74 -5.74 23.81
C PRO A 230 9.98 -7.01 23.40
N LYS A 231 9.51 -7.79 24.38
CA LYS A 231 8.75 -9.03 24.13
C LYS A 231 7.37 -8.80 23.54
N ALA A 232 6.82 -7.60 23.68
CA ALA A 232 5.51 -7.23 23.16
C ALA A 232 5.56 -6.71 21.70
N VAL A 233 6.75 -6.68 21.09
CA VAL A 233 6.99 -6.12 19.75
C VAL A 233 7.78 -7.09 18.87
N PRO A 234 7.12 -8.10 18.27
CA PRO A 234 7.78 -9.15 17.49
C PRO A 234 8.50 -8.61 16.24
N GLU A 235 8.00 -7.51 15.67
CA GLU A 235 8.56 -6.85 14.50
C GLU A 235 9.86 -6.06 14.79
N GLY A 236 10.20 -5.89 16.08
CA GLY A 236 11.37 -5.14 16.53
C GLY A 236 11.01 -3.90 17.34
N PHE A 237 11.40 -3.92 18.62
CA PHE A 237 11.17 -2.83 19.58
C PHE A 237 11.60 -1.46 19.05
N TRP A 238 12.83 -1.36 18.53
CA TRP A 238 13.41 -0.10 18.06
C TRP A 238 12.69 0.46 16.85
N LEU A 239 12.29 -0.41 15.91
CA LEU A 239 11.56 0.01 14.72
C LEU A 239 10.23 0.67 15.12
N ARG A 240 9.42 0.01 15.95
CA ARG A 240 8.14 0.57 16.41
C ARG A 240 8.32 1.80 17.28
N LEU A 241 9.36 1.88 18.10
CA LEU A 241 9.65 3.09 18.88
C LEU A 241 9.91 4.29 17.96
N VAL A 242 10.79 4.12 16.97
CA VAL A 242 11.13 5.17 16.01
C VAL A 242 9.91 5.57 15.19
N VAL A 243 9.14 4.60 14.68
CA VAL A 243 7.89 4.86 13.94
C VAL A 243 6.89 5.65 14.79
N GLY A 244 6.74 5.29 16.06
CA GLY A 244 5.84 5.97 16.98
C GLY A 244 6.25 7.43 17.23
N ILE A 245 7.54 7.66 17.48
CA ILE A 245 8.09 9.02 17.68
C ILE A 245 7.93 9.86 16.41
N LEU A 246 8.34 9.33 15.25
CA LEU A 246 8.25 10.05 13.97
C LEU A 246 6.80 10.35 13.59
N SER A 247 5.87 9.42 13.87
CA SER A 247 4.43 9.64 13.62
C SER A 247 3.88 10.75 14.52
N ALA A 248 4.28 10.80 15.80
CA ALA A 248 3.89 11.87 16.72
C ALA A 248 4.46 13.24 16.29
N MET A 249 5.73 13.27 15.87
CA MET A 249 6.36 14.48 15.35
C MET A 249 5.68 14.98 14.08
N LEU A 250 5.32 14.07 13.16
CA LEU A 250 4.60 14.42 11.94
C LEU A 250 3.19 14.95 12.25
N ALA A 251 2.45 14.31 13.16
CA ALA A 251 1.17 14.83 13.62
C ALA A 251 1.28 16.25 14.19
N PHE A 252 2.28 16.48 15.04
CA PHE A 252 2.57 17.81 15.58
C PHE A 252 2.87 18.81 14.45
N LEU A 253 3.72 18.43 13.49
CA LEU A 253 4.04 19.28 12.34
C LEU A 253 2.77 19.64 11.54
N ILE A 254 1.90 18.67 11.27
CA ILE A 254 0.64 18.89 10.54
C ILE A 254 -0.28 19.88 11.28
N LEU A 255 -0.44 19.72 12.59
CA LEU A 255 -1.38 20.52 13.38
C LEU A 255 -0.90 21.95 13.62
N PHE A 256 0.41 22.14 13.82
CA PHE A 256 0.96 23.44 14.24
C PHE A 256 1.67 24.19 13.11
N LEU A 257 2.18 23.48 12.09
CA LEU A 257 2.91 24.03 10.95
C LEU A 257 2.46 23.36 9.64
N PRO A 258 1.17 23.48 9.25
CA PRO A 258 0.59 22.72 8.15
C PRO A 258 1.30 22.93 6.80
N GLU A 259 1.78 24.15 6.52
CA GLU A 259 2.54 24.45 5.30
C GLU A 259 3.87 23.68 5.27
N ALA A 260 4.62 23.70 6.37
CA ALA A 260 5.87 22.94 6.48
C ALA A 260 5.63 21.42 6.40
N ALA A 261 4.49 20.93 6.91
CA ALA A 261 4.10 19.53 6.76
C ALA A 261 3.83 19.18 5.30
N ILE A 262 3.10 20.03 4.56
CA ILE A 262 2.87 19.86 3.13
C ILE A 262 4.20 19.85 2.38
N GLU A 263 5.07 20.82 2.62
CA GLU A 263 6.39 20.88 1.99
C GLU A 263 7.18 19.61 2.23
N LEU A 264 7.29 19.15 3.48
CA LEU A 264 8.00 17.92 3.83
C LEU A 264 7.42 16.69 3.10
N LEU A 265 6.10 16.51 3.13
CA LEU A 265 5.43 15.37 2.49
C LEU A 265 5.61 15.39 0.97
N MET A 266 5.52 16.56 0.36
CA MET A 266 5.71 16.72 -1.08
C MET A 266 7.18 16.54 -1.48
N LEU A 267 8.13 16.99 -0.67
CA LEU A 267 9.56 16.71 -0.90
C LEU A 267 9.85 15.22 -0.84
N ILE A 268 9.27 14.49 0.12
CA ILE A 268 9.39 13.03 0.20
C ILE A 268 8.79 12.38 -1.05
N LEU A 269 7.57 12.78 -1.45
CA LEU A 269 6.93 12.27 -2.66
C LEU A 269 7.76 12.54 -3.92
N GLY A 270 8.26 13.78 -4.07
CA GLY A 270 9.12 14.18 -5.18
C GLY A 270 10.41 13.37 -5.21
N ALA A 271 11.05 13.13 -4.07
CA ALA A 271 12.24 12.29 -3.97
C ALA A 271 11.95 10.83 -4.37
N VAL A 272 10.81 10.26 -3.97
CA VAL A 272 10.37 8.92 -4.40
C VAL A 272 10.17 8.87 -5.92
N VAL A 273 9.46 9.86 -6.48
CA VAL A 273 9.21 9.96 -7.93
C VAL A 273 10.52 10.10 -8.72
N LEU A 274 11.46 10.91 -8.23
CA LEU A 274 12.81 11.01 -8.79
C LEU A 274 13.55 9.68 -8.75
N ALA A 275 13.52 8.97 -7.61
CA ALA A 275 14.17 7.68 -7.46
C ALA A 275 13.60 6.62 -8.43
N ILE A 276 12.27 6.59 -8.61
CA ILE A 276 11.61 5.75 -9.62
C ILE A 276 12.11 6.12 -11.03
N GLY A 277 12.14 7.42 -11.36
CA GLY A 277 12.63 7.91 -12.65
C GLY A 277 14.07 7.49 -12.94
N LEU A 278 14.97 7.63 -11.95
CA LEU A 278 16.36 7.18 -12.05
C LEU A 278 16.45 5.67 -12.24
N SER A 279 15.67 4.89 -11.49
CA SER A 279 15.64 3.43 -11.60
C SER A 279 15.24 2.99 -13.01
N LEU A 280 14.21 3.59 -13.59
CA LEU A 280 13.77 3.33 -14.95
C LEU A 280 14.85 3.69 -15.97
N LEU A 281 15.57 4.81 -15.81
CA LEU A 281 16.67 5.16 -16.71
C LEU A 281 17.83 4.16 -16.63
N VAL A 282 18.20 3.71 -15.44
CA VAL A 282 19.24 2.67 -15.25
C VAL A 282 18.83 1.38 -15.92
N GLU A 283 17.58 0.95 -15.75
CA GLU A 283 17.03 -0.24 -16.41
C GLU A 283 17.02 -0.08 -17.94
N GLY A 284 16.60 1.09 -18.44
CA GLY A 284 16.61 1.43 -19.86
C GLY A 284 18.02 1.40 -20.45
N ILE A 285 19.02 1.95 -19.77
CA ILE A 285 20.43 1.87 -20.18
C ILE A 285 20.89 0.41 -20.22
N GLY A 286 20.56 -0.37 -19.19
CA GLY A 286 20.86 -1.80 -19.13
C GLY A 286 20.27 -2.58 -20.29
N LEU A 287 19.02 -2.28 -20.66
CA LEU A 287 18.34 -2.89 -21.80
C LEU A 287 19.00 -2.51 -23.13
N TRP A 288 19.34 -1.22 -23.31
CA TRP A 288 20.05 -0.74 -24.50
C TRP A 288 21.41 -1.41 -24.70
N MET A 289 22.22 -1.52 -23.64
CA MET A 289 23.52 -2.22 -23.71
C MET A 289 23.36 -3.69 -24.13
N ARG A 290 22.28 -4.36 -23.69
CA ARG A 290 22.00 -5.76 -24.07
C ARG A 290 21.59 -5.88 -25.54
N MET A 291 20.78 -4.94 -26.03
CA MET A 291 20.41 -4.89 -27.45
C MET A 291 21.65 -4.69 -28.34
N GLN A 292 22.65 -3.91 -27.89
CA GLN A 292 23.91 -3.72 -28.62
C GLN A 292 24.81 -4.95 -28.60
N ARG A 293 24.98 -5.61 -27.45
CA ARG A 293 25.85 -6.80 -27.31
C ARG A 293 25.37 -8.02 -28.11
N ARG A 294 24.10 -8.07 -28.50
CA ARG A 294 23.50 -9.18 -29.27
C ARG A 294 23.35 -8.92 -30.76
N ARG A 295 24.00 -7.89 -31.30
CA ARG A 295 24.24 -7.76 -32.74
C ARG A 295 25.65 -8.26 -33.12
N PRO A 296 25.94 -9.58 -33.20
CA PRO A 296 27.12 -10.04 -33.91
C PRO A 296 26.84 -10.06 -35.42
N SER A 297 27.62 -9.26 -36.16
CA SER A 297 27.95 -9.38 -37.60
C SER A 297 26.80 -9.67 -38.59
N GLU A 298 26.07 -8.62 -38.99
CA GLU A 298 25.65 -8.46 -40.39
C GLU A 298 26.51 -7.35 -41.01
N VAL A 299 27.78 -7.69 -41.29
CA VAL A 299 28.63 -7.08 -42.32
C VAL A 299 29.46 -8.21 -42.92
#